data_AF-A0A3M8DRN6-F1
#
_entry.id   AF-A0A3M8DRN6-F1
#
_cell.length_a   1.000
_cell.length_b   1.000
_cell.length_c   1.000
_cell.angle_alpha   90.00
_cell.angle_beta   90.00
_cell.angle_gamma   90.00
#
_symmetry.space_group_name_H-M   'P 1'
#
loop_
_entity.id
_entity.type
_entity.pdbx_description
1 polymer ?
#
loop_
_entity_poly.entity_id
_entity_poly.type
_entity_poly.pdbx_seq_one_letter_code
_entity_poly.pdbx_strand_id
1 'polypeptide(L)'
;MKVVVQNGVVVAITEIAEIVSGGIYIGNNTIFGDPNAKIYEIADIPPQVKPMEYLYSDEEGFILNPDYVPPTTVEEQMKSVREEIANLQRIVKRMNDDQLAFMEDILSMLQ
;
A
#
# COMPACT_ATOMS: atom_id res chain seq x y z
N MET A 1 -4.64 -13.55 23.47
CA MET A 1 -4.15 -13.13 22.15
C MET A 1 -3.26 -11.91 22.34
N LYS A 2 -2.21 -11.72 21.53
CA LYS A 2 -1.33 -10.56 21.63
C LYS A 2 -1.56 -9.61 20.45
N VAL A 3 -1.62 -8.32 20.76
CA VAL A 3 -1.79 -7.25 19.77
C VAL A 3 -0.58 -6.35 19.83
N VAL A 4 0.08 -6.19 18.69
CA VAL A 4 1.23 -5.29 18.54
C VAL A 4 0.74 -3.97 18.02
N VAL A 5 1.09 -2.89 18.70
CA VAL A 5 0.65 -1.53 18.40
C VAL A 5 1.87 -0.64 18.19
N GLN A 6 1.91 0.09 17.08
CA GLN A 6 2.95 1.09 16.77
C GLN A 6 2.29 2.44 16.52
N ASN A 7 2.69 3.48 17.26
CA ASN A 7 2.09 4.82 17.18
C ASN A 7 0.55 4.80 17.28
N GLY A 8 0.01 3.93 18.15
CA GLY A 8 -1.43 3.74 18.32
C GLY A 8 -2.08 2.80 17.31
N VAL A 9 -1.45 2.50 16.17
CA VAL A 9 -1.99 1.63 15.12
C VAL A 9 -1.73 0.16 15.43
N VAL A 10 -2.75 -0.69 15.30
CA VAL A 10 -2.60 -2.14 15.37
C VAL A 10 -1.84 -2.64 14.15
N VAL A 11 -0.63 -3.17 14.33
CA VAL A 11 0.21 -3.67 13.22
C VAL A 11 0.21 -5.20 13.12
N ALA A 12 -0.11 -5.90 14.20
CA ALA A 12 -0.27 -7.35 14.18
C ALA A 12 -1.18 -7.88 15.29
N ILE A 13 -1.85 -8.99 15.00
CA ILE A 13 -2.65 -9.78 15.93
C ILE A 13 -2.12 -11.22 15.84
N THR A 14 -1.64 -11.76 16.95
CA THR A 14 -0.92 -13.05 16.96
C THR A 14 -0.99 -13.70 18.35
N GLU A 15 -0.78 -15.01 18.43
CA GLU A 15 -0.67 -15.72 19.71
C GLU A 15 0.67 -15.43 20.41
N ILE A 16 1.72 -15.21 19.62
CA ILE A 16 3.10 -15.04 20.12
C ILE A 16 3.58 -13.66 19.67
N ALA A 17 3.94 -12.82 20.63
CA ALA A 17 4.65 -11.56 20.40
C ALA A 17 5.65 -11.33 21.53
N GLU A 18 6.92 -11.14 21.18
CA GLU A 18 8.03 -10.97 22.10
C GLU A 18 9.00 -9.90 21.59
N ILE A 19 9.47 -9.04 22.48
CA ILE A 19 10.48 -8.02 22.15
C ILE A 19 11.83 -8.71 22.04
N VAL A 20 12.47 -8.61 20.88
CA VAL A 20 13.79 -9.18 20.57
C VAL A 20 14.75 -8.07 20.15
N SER A 21 16.04 -8.37 20.11
CA SER A 21 17.04 -7.42 19.60
C SER A 21 16.73 -7.07 18.14
N GLY A 22 16.27 -5.84 17.89
CA GLY A 22 15.92 -5.35 16.56
C GLY A 22 14.42 -5.23 16.26
N GLY A 23 13.51 -5.68 17.15
CA GLY A 23 12.07 -5.53 16.90
C GLY A 23 11.18 -6.43 17.74
N ILE A 24 10.02 -6.77 17.20
CA ILE A 24 9.05 -7.68 17.84
C ILE A 24 8.91 -8.94 17.00
N TYR A 25 9.27 -10.08 17.58
CA TYR A 25 9.06 -11.39 16.98
C TYR A 25 7.60 -11.80 17.16
N ILE A 26 6.91 -12.15 16.06
CA ILE A 26 5.49 -12.51 16.05
C ILE A 26 5.23 -13.99 15.72
N GLY A 27 6.20 -14.86 15.98
CA GLY A 27 6.09 -16.32 15.81
C GLY A 27 6.55 -16.86 14.45
N ASN A 28 6.35 -16.11 13.36
CA ASN A 28 6.82 -16.50 12.02
C ASN A 28 7.67 -15.42 11.33
N ASN A 29 7.66 -14.20 11.85
CA ASN A 29 8.36 -13.06 11.29
C ASN A 29 8.77 -12.10 12.42
N THR A 30 9.60 -11.12 12.09
CA THR A 30 9.96 -10.04 13.01
C THR A 30 9.50 -8.71 12.42
N ILE A 31 8.75 -7.95 13.21
CA ILE A 31 8.38 -6.57 12.90
C ILE A 31 9.54 -5.70 13.35
N PHE A 32 10.31 -5.19 12.39
CA PHE A 32 11.39 -4.24 12.62
C PHE A 32 10.83 -2.83 12.64
N GLY A 33 11.33 -1.96 13.53
CA GLY A 33 11.30 -0.53 13.25
C GLY A 33 10.46 0.39 14.13
N ASP A 34 10.08 0.03 15.34
CA ASP A 34 9.61 1.07 16.28
C ASP A 34 9.99 0.78 17.75
N PRO A 35 10.84 1.60 18.38
CA PRO A 35 11.15 1.48 19.81
C PRO A 35 9.93 1.76 20.72
N ASN A 36 8.89 2.42 20.21
CA ASN A 36 7.65 2.70 20.93
C ASN A 36 6.56 1.64 20.70
N ALA A 37 6.90 0.54 20.02
CA ALA A 37 5.96 -0.54 19.82
C ALA A 37 5.54 -1.15 21.18
N LYS A 38 4.23 -1.31 21.36
CA LYS A 38 3.64 -1.90 22.56
C LYS A 38 3.00 -3.23 22.22
N ILE A 39 3.07 -4.17 23.16
CA ILE A 39 2.40 -5.46 23.06
C ILE A 39 1.33 -5.49 24.14
N TYR A 40 0.08 -5.66 23.70
CA TYR A 40 -1.08 -5.78 24.56
C TYR A 40 -1.55 -7.23 24.58
N GLU A 41 -1.90 -7.73 25.76
CA GLU A 41 -2.49 -9.06 25.91
C GLU A 41 -4.00 -8.91 26.09
N ILE A 42 -4.75 -9.36 25.08
CA ILE A 42 -6.18 -9.17 24.96
C ILE A 42 -6.86 -10.54 24.94
N ALA A 43 -7.89 -10.72 25.77
CA ALA A 43 -8.60 -11.99 25.91
C ALA A 43 -9.41 -12.33 24.65
N ASP A 44 -10.17 -11.36 24.14
CA ASP A 44 -11.04 -11.51 22.98
C ASP A 44 -10.88 -10.31 22.05
N ILE A 45 -10.64 -10.58 20.77
CA ILE A 45 -10.47 -9.56 19.74
C ILE A 45 -11.67 -9.64 18.82
N PRO A 46 -12.43 -8.53 18.64
CA PRO A 46 -13.57 -8.54 17.75
C PRO A 46 -13.16 -8.97 16.33
N PRO A 47 -13.93 -9.85 15.65
CA PRO A 47 -13.52 -10.48 14.40
C PRO A 47 -13.33 -9.49 13.23
N GLN A 48 -13.89 -8.29 13.34
CA GLN A 48 -13.73 -7.22 12.36
C GLN A 48 -12.41 -6.45 12.50
N VAL A 49 -11.70 -6.58 13.63
CA VAL A 49 -10.46 -5.85 13.86
C VAL A 49 -9.37 -6.43 12.96
N LYS A 50 -8.87 -5.58 12.07
CA LYS A 50 -7.76 -5.92 11.17
C LYS A 50 -6.56 -5.02 11.44
N PRO A 51 -5.35 -5.53 11.25
CA PRO A 51 -4.15 -4.69 11.25
C PRO A 51 -4.28 -3.53 10.27
N MET A 52 -3.65 -2.40 10.60
CA MET A 52 -3.66 -1.11 9.89
C MET A 52 -5.00 -0.37 9.86
N GLU A 53 -6.13 -1.09 9.86
CA GLU A 53 -7.49 -0.55 9.86
C GLU A 53 -7.91 0.04 11.21
N TYR A 54 -7.26 -0.39 12.31
CA TYR A 54 -7.64 -0.04 13.67
C TYR A 54 -6.47 0.51 14.47
N LEU A 55 -6.79 1.43 15.38
CA LEU A 55 -5.95 1.84 16.49
C LEU A 55 -6.35 1.06 17.75
N TYR A 56 -5.45 1.00 18.73
CA TYR A 56 -5.75 0.40 20.03
C TYR A 56 -5.12 1.16 21.20
N SER A 57 -5.90 1.34 22.27
CA SER A 57 -5.45 1.79 23.59
C SER A 57 -6.20 1.02 24.69
N ASP A 58 -5.64 0.98 25.91
CA ASP A 58 -6.32 0.35 27.06
C ASP A 58 -7.59 1.12 27.47
N GLU A 59 -7.65 2.42 27.15
CA GLU A 59 -8.73 3.33 27.56
C GLU A 59 -9.93 3.31 26.60
N GLU A 60 -9.66 3.31 25.29
CA GLU A 60 -10.69 3.40 24.26
C GLU A 60 -10.95 2.07 23.55
N GLY A 61 -10.07 1.08 23.74
CA GLY A 61 -10.11 -0.19 23.03
C GLY A 61 -9.78 -0.02 21.54
N PHE A 62 -10.48 -0.77 20.69
CA PHE A 62 -10.29 -0.70 19.24
C PHE A 62 -11.12 0.41 18.62
N ILE A 63 -10.46 1.36 17.96
CA ILE A 63 -11.09 2.44 17.20
C ILE A 63 -10.60 2.40 15.75
N LEU A 64 -11.40 2.88 14.80
CA LEU A 64 -10.98 2.93 13.40
C LEU A 64 -9.82 3.90 13.23
N ASN A 65 -8.82 3.49 12.45
CA ASN A 65 -7.71 4.34 12.06
C ASN A 65 -8.17 5.35 10.99
N PRO A 66 -8.23 6.67 11.30
CA PRO A 66 -8.66 7.68 10.33
C PRO A 66 -7.71 7.80 9.14
N ASP A 67 -6.45 7.40 9.30
CA ASP A 67 -5.41 7.47 8.27
C ASP A 67 -5.31 6.16 7.46
N TYR A 68 -6.21 5.19 7.70
CA TYR A 68 -6.21 3.95 6.96
C TYR A 68 -6.62 4.20 5.50
N VAL A 69 -5.70 3.87 4.59
CA VAL A 69 -5.97 3.83 3.16
C VAL A 69 -6.10 2.35 2.76
N PRO A 70 -7.29 1.90 2.31
CA PRO A 70 -7.44 0.54 1.85
C PRO A 70 -6.51 0.28 0.65
N PRO A 71 -5.90 -0.91 0.55
CA PRO A 71 -5.11 -1.26 -0.61
C PRO A 71 -5.98 -1.17 -1.86
N THR A 72 -5.44 -0.56 -2.92
CA THR A 72 -6.11 -0.52 -4.22
C THR A 72 -6.37 -1.93 -4.71
N THR A 73 -7.56 -2.16 -5.23
CA THR A 73 -7.92 -3.47 -5.76
C THR A 73 -7.09 -3.77 -7.01
N VAL A 74 -6.88 -5.05 -7.31
CA VAL A 74 -6.21 -5.48 -8.56
C VAL A 74 -6.95 -4.90 -9.78
N GLU A 75 -8.28 -4.78 -9.70
CA GLU A 75 -9.09 -4.22 -10.79
C GLU A 75 -8.81 -2.73 -11.00
N GLU A 76 -8.68 -1.94 -9.94
CA GLU A 76 -8.28 -0.53 -10.01
C GLU A 76 -6.86 -0.37 -10.54
N GLN A 77 -5.93 -1.22 -10.09
CA GLN A 77 -4.55 -1.24 -10.61
C GLN A 77 -4.55 -1.56 -12.12
N MET A 78 -5.31 -2.57 -12.54
CA MET A 78 -5.44 -2.93 -13.94
C MET A 78 -6.09 -1.83 -14.78
N LYS A 79 -7.06 -1.09 -14.22
CA LYS A 79 -7.66 0.07 -14.88
C LYS A 79 -6.62 1.16 -15.12
N SER A 80 -5.82 1.51 -14.10
CA SER A 80 -4.73 2.50 -14.23
C SER A 80 -3.73 2.09 -15.32
N VAL A 81 -3.31 0.83 -15.33
CA VAL A 81 -2.38 0.30 -16.33
C VAL A 81 -2.98 0.39 -17.75
N ARG A 82 -4.27 0.07 -17.92
CA ARG A 82 -4.94 0.19 -19.23
C ARG A 82 -5.02 1.64 -19.71
N GLU A 83 -5.28 2.58 -18.80
CA GLU A 83 -5.32 4.01 -19.13
C GLU A 83 -3.93 4.53 -19.55
N GLU A 84 -2.86 4.10 -18.86
CA GLU A 84 -1.49 4.41 -19.24
C GLU A 84 -1.14 3.86 -20.63
N ILE A 85 -1.47 2.59 -20.91
CA ILE A 85 -1.25 1.98 -22.23
C ILE A 85 -1.99 2.76 -23.32
N ALA A 86 -3.25 3.13 -23.08
CA ALA A 86 -4.04 3.90 -24.04
C ALA A 86 -3.43 5.28 -24.32
N ASN A 87 -2.90 5.95 -23.29
CA ASN A 87 -2.20 7.22 -23.44
C ASN A 87 -0.89 7.07 -24.23
N LEU A 88 -0.08 6.07 -23.91
CA LEU A 88 1.15 5.77 -24.64
C LEU A 88 0.88 5.47 -26.12
N GLN A 89 -0.16 4.69 -26.43
CA GLN A 89 -0.57 4.42 -27.82
C GLN A 89 -0.93 5.68 -28.59
N ARG A 90 -1.62 6.64 -27.96
CA ARG A 90 -1.95 7.93 -28.59
C ARG A 90 -0.71 8.77 -28.85
N ILE A 91 0.25 8.79 -27.92
CA ILE A 91 1.52 9.51 -28.08
C ILE A 91 2.31 8.93 -29.25
N VAL A 92 2.48 7.59 -29.28
CA VAL A 92 3.19 6.90 -30.36
C VAL A 92 2.53 7.17 -31.71
N LYS A 93 1.19 7.14 -31.77
CA LYS A 93 0.46 7.44 -33.02
C LYS A 93 0.76 8.86 -33.50
N ARG A 94 0.65 9.86 -32.61
CA ARG A 94 0.96 11.26 -32.98
C ARG A 94 2.39 11.42 -33.45
N MET A 95 3.36 10.81 -32.77
CA MET A 95 4.76 10.87 -33.19
C MET A 95 4.96 10.28 -34.59
N ASN A 96 4.28 9.18 -34.90
CA ASN A 96 4.36 8.56 -36.22
C ASN A 96 3.71 9.45 -37.30
N ASP A 97 2.55 10.03 -37.02
CA ASP A 97 1.87 10.96 -37.92
C ASP A 97 2.74 12.21 -38.17
N ASP A 98 3.37 12.78 -37.12
CA ASP A 98 4.28 13.92 -37.22
C ASP A 98 5.56 13.59 -38.02
N GLN A 99 6.10 12.38 -37.85
CA GLN A 99 7.26 11.92 -38.63
C GLN A 99 6.94 11.77 -40.12
N LEU A 100 5.76 11.25 -40.46
CA LEU A 100 5.31 11.13 -41.84
C LEU A 100 5.13 12.51 -42.49
N ALA A 101 4.46 13.44 -41.79
CA ALA A 101 4.30 14.81 -42.29
C ALA A 101 5.66 15.50 -42.54
N PHE A 102 6.62 15.34 -41.62
CA PHE A 102 7.97 15.86 -41.81
C PHE A 102 8.70 15.25 -43.02
N MET A 103 8.54 13.94 -43.26
CA MET A 103 9.12 13.29 -44.44
C MET A 103 8.50 13.80 -45.75
N GLU A 104 7.19 13.99 -45.78
CA GLU A 104 6.48 14.55 -46.95
C GLU A 104 6.95 15.98 -47.26
N ASP A 105 7.10 16.82 -46.23
CA ASP A 105 7.64 18.17 -46.37
C ASP A 105 9.06 18.16 -46.96
N ILE A 106 9.97 17.30 -46.46
CA ILE A 106 11.33 17.17 -47.03
C ILE A 106 11.28 16.78 -48.50
N LEU A 107 10.46 15.79 -48.86
CA LEU A 107 10.36 15.31 -50.24
C LEU A 107 9.84 16.41 -51.18
N SER A 108 8.91 17.24 -50.70
CA SER A 108 8.36 18.37 -51.46
C SER A 108 9.38 19.49 -51.70
N MET A 109 10.35 19.69 -50.80
CA MET A 109 11.40 20.70 -50.94
C MET A 109 12.54 20.28 -51.89
N LEU A 110 12.62 18.99 -52.24
CA LEU A 110 13.65 18.42 -53.12
C LEU A 110 13.21 18.31 -54.59
N GLN A 111 11.96 18.64 -54.91
CA GLN A 111 11.39 18.68 -56.27
C GLN A 111 11.35 20.11 -56.82
#